data_AF-A0A397EG81-F1
#
_entry.id   AF-A0A397EG81-F1
#
_cell.length_a   1.000
_cell.length_b   1.000
_cell.length_c   1.000
_cell.angle_alpha   90.00
_cell.angle_beta   90.00
_cell.angle_gamma   90.00
#
_symmetry.space_group_name_H-M   'P 1'
#
loop_
_entity.id
_entity.type
_entity.pdbx_description
1 polymer ?
#
loop_
_entity_poly.entity_id
_entity_poly.type
_entity_poly.pdbx_seq_one_letter_code
_entity_poly.pdbx_strand_id
1 'polypeptide(L)'
;MSRHSKNNTATHHFTYREKVAAGHGTLKRRYGKDSQLPFGCCCLCLKPILEKEEPLASPCGYMYCKGCIYANLLAQKQQIKLDVAAYEAQEEGKLAKEDAEVLAAERKLLESTLGVNRQVDFIKSVDERARLQLSSKIDLETTAEKAKEMQRTSFWVPGFTPSAEVVLAKPDEFTKDPMSGKALKLKQLMPVHLKRSDKETKGESVVMCAVRPLS
;
A
#
# COMPACT_ATOMS: atom_id res chain seq x y z
N MET A 1 6.40 45.97 -17.34
CA MET A 1 5.86 44.72 -16.77
C MET A 1 5.50 43.78 -17.91
N SER A 2 6.34 42.77 -18.18
CA SER A 2 5.97 41.70 -19.11
C SER A 2 4.76 40.97 -18.53
N ARG A 3 3.65 40.92 -19.29
CA ARG A 3 2.45 40.20 -18.87
C ARG A 3 2.83 38.72 -18.70
N HIS A 4 2.77 38.22 -17.47
CA HIS A 4 3.03 36.83 -17.09
C HIS A 4 2.22 35.80 -17.92
N SER A 5 1.13 36.24 -18.55
CA SER A 5 0.31 35.47 -19.49
C SER A 5 0.99 35.06 -20.80
N LYS A 6 2.22 35.55 -21.08
CA LYS A 6 2.98 35.21 -22.30
C LYS A 6 4.14 34.23 -22.04
N ASN A 7 4.26 33.68 -20.83
CA ASN A 7 5.24 32.64 -20.53
C ASN A 7 4.85 31.32 -21.22
N ASN A 8 5.84 30.58 -21.72
CA ASN A 8 5.65 29.33 -22.48
C ASN A 8 4.91 28.24 -21.68
N THR A 9 4.94 28.32 -20.34
CA THR A 9 4.19 27.45 -19.42
C THR A 9 2.74 27.89 -19.17
N ALA A 10 2.35 29.10 -19.60
CA ALA A 10 1.02 29.68 -19.38
C ALA A 10 0.09 29.53 -20.60
N THR A 11 0.63 29.31 -21.80
CA THR A 11 -0.15 29.01 -23.00
C THR A 11 -0.40 27.51 -23.10
N HIS A 12 -1.66 27.10 -23.19
CA HIS A 12 -1.98 25.72 -23.51
C HIS A 12 -1.44 25.39 -24.91
N HIS A 13 -0.43 24.52 -24.98
CA HIS A 13 0.18 24.08 -26.25
C HIS A 13 -0.82 23.42 -27.20
N PHE A 14 -1.92 22.88 -26.66
CA PHE A 14 -3.03 22.34 -27.44
C PHE A 14 -4.19 23.32 -27.50
N THR A 15 -4.66 23.58 -28.73
CA THR A 15 -5.96 24.22 -28.97
C THR A 15 -7.09 23.37 -28.38
N TYR A 16 -8.26 23.97 -28.15
CA TYR A 16 -9.42 23.26 -27.62
C TYR A 16 -9.78 22.02 -28.46
N ARG A 17 -9.68 22.12 -29.81
CA ARG A 17 -9.94 21.01 -30.72
C ARG A 17 -8.91 19.89 -30.58
N GLU A 18 -7.63 20.23 -30.46
CA GLU A 18 -6.57 19.23 -30.25
C GLU A 18 -6.69 18.55 -28.90
N LYS A 19 -7.10 19.26 -27.84
CA LYS A 19 -7.37 18.65 -26.53
C LYS A 19 -8.50 17.62 -26.60
N VAL A 20 -9.58 17.92 -27.32
CA VAL A 20 -10.71 17.00 -27.51
C VAL A 20 -10.32 15.79 -28.36
N ALA A 21 -9.54 16.00 -29.44
CA ALA A 21 -9.06 14.92 -30.30
C ALA A 21 -8.03 14.02 -29.61
N ALA A 22 -7.12 14.59 -28.83
CA ALA A 22 -6.12 13.86 -28.05
C ALA A 22 -6.70 13.15 -26.82
N GLY A 23 -8.00 13.34 -26.52
CA GLY A 23 -8.64 12.77 -25.33
C GLY A 23 -8.06 13.32 -24.02
N HIS A 24 -7.47 14.52 -24.05
CA HIS A 24 -6.78 15.11 -22.92
C HIS A 24 -7.76 15.75 -21.94
N GLY A 25 -7.73 15.35 -20.67
CA GLY A 25 -8.59 15.85 -19.60
C GLY A 25 -9.71 14.89 -19.20
N THR A 26 -10.65 15.35 -18.37
CA THR A 26 -11.78 14.53 -17.92
C THR A 26 -12.85 14.40 -19.01
N LEU A 27 -12.81 13.28 -19.73
CA LEU A 27 -13.79 12.96 -20.78
C LEU A 27 -15.11 12.48 -20.15
N LYS A 28 -16.16 13.31 -20.20
CA LYS A 28 -17.53 12.90 -19.88
C LYS A 28 -18.17 12.31 -21.14
N ARG A 29 -18.26 10.98 -21.22
CA ARG A 29 -18.99 10.27 -22.30
C ARG A 29 -20.10 9.41 -21.70
N ARG A 30 -21.20 9.27 -22.44
CA ARG A 30 -22.25 8.30 -22.10
C ARG A 30 -21.76 6.92 -22.52
N TYR A 31 -21.63 6.03 -21.55
CA TYR A 31 -21.32 4.63 -21.81
C TYR A 31 -22.55 3.92 -22.36
N GLY A 32 -22.37 3.17 -23.45
CA GLY A 32 -23.41 2.34 -24.05
C GLY A 32 -23.64 1.06 -23.26
N LYS A 33 -24.59 0.24 -23.72
CA LYS A 33 -24.90 -1.07 -23.15
C LYS A 33 -23.65 -1.96 -23.07
N ASP A 34 -22.78 -1.88 -24.07
CA ASP A 34 -21.59 -2.73 -24.22
C ASP A 34 -20.52 -2.47 -23.16
N SER A 35 -20.61 -1.35 -22.45
CA SER A 35 -19.71 -1.01 -21.34
C SER A 35 -20.19 -1.53 -20.00
N GLN A 36 -21.37 -2.15 -19.94
CA GLN A 36 -21.94 -2.71 -18.73
C GLN A 36 -21.87 -4.24 -18.80
N LEU A 37 -21.59 -4.87 -17.66
CA LEU A 37 -21.62 -6.33 -17.58
C LEU A 37 -23.06 -6.83 -17.81
N PRO A 38 -23.29 -7.73 -18.77
CA PRO A 38 -24.63 -8.26 -19.00
C PRO A 38 -25.09 -9.10 -17.80
N PHE A 39 -26.41 -9.13 -17.60
CA PHE A 39 -27.00 -9.94 -16.55
C PHE A 39 -26.72 -11.44 -16.77
N GLY A 40 -26.30 -12.13 -15.70
CA GLY A 40 -25.93 -13.55 -15.76
C GLY A 40 -24.49 -13.83 -16.19
N CYS A 41 -23.63 -12.82 -16.24
CA CYS A 41 -22.18 -12.98 -16.36
C CYS A 41 -21.49 -12.93 -14.99
N CYS A 42 -20.37 -13.64 -14.88
CA CYS A 42 -19.55 -13.64 -13.67
C CYS A 42 -18.72 -12.36 -13.60
N CYS A 43 -18.74 -11.65 -12.47
CA CYS A 43 -17.97 -10.42 -12.32
C CYS A 43 -16.45 -10.64 -12.26
N LEU A 44 -15.98 -11.88 -12.03
CA LEU A 44 -14.56 -12.21 -11.96
C LEU A 44 -13.98 -12.66 -13.30
N CYS A 45 -14.63 -13.61 -13.99
CA CYS A 45 -14.13 -14.13 -15.26
C CYS A 45 -14.76 -13.45 -16.49
N LEU A 46 -15.77 -12.60 -16.29
CA LEU A 46 -16.50 -11.84 -17.32
C LEU A 46 -17.22 -12.72 -18.36
N LYS A 47 -17.30 -14.04 -18.13
CA LYS A 47 -18.00 -14.99 -18.99
C LYS A 47 -19.47 -15.14 -18.55
N PRO A 48 -20.38 -15.45 -19.49
CA PRO A 48 -21.74 -15.85 -19.14
C PRO A 48 -21.71 -17.12 -18.28
N ILE A 49 -22.37 -17.08 -17.12
CA ILE A 49 -22.36 -18.19 -16.15
C ILE A 49 -23.25 -19.30 -16.68
N LEU A 50 -22.70 -20.47 -16.97
CA LEU A 50 -23.50 -21.64 -17.33
C LEU A 50 -24.10 -22.28 -16.07
N GLU A 51 -25.25 -22.93 -16.18
CA GLU A 51 -25.87 -23.62 -15.02
C GLU A 51 -24.94 -24.68 -14.41
N LYS A 52 -24.10 -25.32 -15.24
CA LYS A 52 -23.08 -26.29 -14.83
C LYS A 52 -22.01 -25.70 -13.90
N GLU A 53 -21.82 -24.38 -13.92
CA GLU A 53 -20.81 -23.69 -13.10
C GLU A 53 -21.35 -23.22 -11.75
N GLU A 54 -22.60 -23.60 -11.42
CA GLU A 54 -23.30 -23.28 -10.17
C GLU A 54 -23.26 -21.78 -9.85
N PRO A 55 -24.19 -20.98 -10.41
CA PRO A 55 -24.22 -19.54 -10.20
C PRO A 55 -24.45 -19.21 -8.72
N LEU A 56 -23.59 -18.36 -8.16
CA LEU A 56 -23.72 -17.83 -6.80
C LEU A 56 -23.90 -16.31 -6.84
N ALA A 57 -24.86 -15.81 -6.07
CA ALA A 57 -25.09 -14.39 -5.86
C ALA A 57 -24.52 -13.94 -4.51
N SER A 58 -23.82 -12.80 -4.47
CA SER A 58 -23.53 -12.13 -3.21
C SER A 58 -24.77 -11.41 -2.67
N PRO A 59 -24.83 -11.11 -1.35
CA PRO A 59 -25.92 -10.31 -0.77
C PRO A 59 -26.09 -8.93 -1.41
N CYS A 60 -25.05 -8.41 -2.06
CA CYS A 60 -25.08 -7.14 -2.77
C CYS A 60 -25.65 -7.26 -4.20
N GLY A 61 -25.96 -8.48 -4.67
CA GLY A 61 -26.52 -8.73 -6.00
C GLY A 61 -25.49 -8.99 -7.11
N TYR A 62 -24.20 -9.14 -6.78
CA TYR A 62 -23.19 -9.54 -7.76
C TYR A 62 -23.19 -11.04 -8.00
N MET A 63 -22.95 -11.45 -9.24
CA MET A 63 -23.04 -12.85 -9.66
C MET A 63 -21.64 -13.42 -9.95
N TYR A 64 -21.43 -14.66 -9.55
CA TYR A 64 -20.16 -15.36 -9.69
C TYR A 64 -20.35 -16.82 -10.06
N CYS A 65 -19.40 -17.39 -10.81
CA CYS A 65 -19.23 -18.84 -10.88
C CYS A 65 -18.71 -19.34 -9.53
N LYS A 66 -19.18 -20.50 -9.06
CA LYS A 66 -18.74 -21.09 -7.79
C LYS A 66 -17.23 -21.22 -7.68
N GLY A 67 -16.58 -21.73 -8.72
CA GLY A 67 -15.12 -21.87 -8.75
C GLY A 67 -14.38 -20.53 -8.61
N CYS A 68 -14.83 -19.50 -9.32
CA CYS A 68 -14.17 -18.19 -9.33
C CYS A 68 -14.24 -17.51 -7.96
N ILE A 69 -15.43 -17.46 -7.35
CA ILE A 69 -15.58 -16.80 -6.04
C ILE A 69 -14.88 -17.59 -4.93
N TYR A 70 -14.85 -18.92 -5.02
CA TYR A 70 -14.14 -19.75 -4.04
C TYR A 70 -12.64 -19.55 -4.13
N ALA A 71 -12.08 -19.54 -5.33
CA ALA A 71 -10.65 -19.28 -5.55
C ALA A 71 -10.26 -17.90 -5.00
N ASN A 72 -11.08 -16.88 -5.26
CA ASN A 72 -10.85 -15.53 -4.74
C ASN A 72 -10.87 -15.48 -3.20
N LEU A 73 -11.90 -16.07 -2.57
CA LEU A 73 -12.00 -16.11 -1.10
C LEU A 73 -10.86 -16.91 -0.45
N LEU A 74 -10.37 -17.96 -1.10
CA LEU A 74 -9.21 -18.72 -0.63
C LEU A 74 -7.92 -17.89 -0.73
N ALA A 75 -7.70 -17.20 -1.85
CA ALA A 75 -6.54 -16.33 -2.02
C ALA A 75 -6.53 -15.21 -0.98
N GLN A 76 -7.68 -14.58 -0.73
CA GLN A 76 -7.80 -13.57 0.33
C GLN A 76 -7.46 -14.12 1.71
N LYS A 77 -7.93 -15.33 2.06
CA LYS A 77 -7.57 -15.96 3.35
C LYS A 77 -6.09 -16.26 3.47
N GLN A 78 -5.43 -16.63 2.38
CA GLN A 78 -3.99 -16.85 2.37
C GLN A 78 -3.24 -15.53 2.58
N GLN A 79 -3.66 -14.47 1.89
CA GLN A 79 -3.08 -13.13 2.06
C GLN A 79 -3.25 -12.62 3.49
N ILE A 80 -4.46 -12.70 4.05
CA ILE A 80 -4.73 -12.29 5.45
C ILE A 80 -3.80 -13.02 6.43
N LYS A 81 -3.57 -14.33 6.24
CA LYS A 81 -2.64 -15.08 7.10
C LYS A 81 -1.21 -14.56 7.02
N LEU A 82 -0.74 -14.24 5.82
CA LEU A 82 0.60 -13.69 5.61
C LEU A 82 0.72 -12.29 6.22
N ASP A 83 -0.29 -11.45 6.02
CA ASP A 83 -0.34 -10.09 6.53
C ASP A 83 -0.37 -10.07 8.06
N VAL A 84 -1.17 -10.95 8.68
CA VAL A 84 -1.21 -11.11 10.14
C VAL A 84 0.14 -11.56 10.69
N ALA A 85 0.77 -12.57 10.09
CA ALA A 85 2.09 -13.02 10.51
C ALA A 85 3.17 -11.93 10.37
N ALA A 86 3.10 -11.14 9.29
CA ALA A 86 4.02 -10.01 9.08
C ALA A 86 3.80 -8.89 10.11
N TYR A 87 2.55 -8.63 10.48
CA TYR A 87 2.19 -7.66 11.51
C TYR A 87 2.66 -8.11 12.91
N GLU A 88 2.43 -9.38 13.27
CA GLU A 88 2.89 -9.96 14.54
C GLU A 88 4.42 -9.90 14.65
N ALA A 89 5.15 -10.29 13.60
CA ALA A 89 6.61 -10.19 13.57
C ALA A 89 7.11 -8.74 13.70
N GLN A 90 6.36 -7.78 13.16
CA GLN A 90 6.68 -6.37 13.35
C GLN A 90 6.44 -5.90 14.78
N GLU A 91 5.35 -6.32 15.41
CA GLU A 91 5.02 -5.97 16.79
C GLU A 91 6.06 -6.53 17.78
N GLU A 92 6.45 -7.80 17.61
CA GLU A 92 7.54 -8.42 18.37
C GLU A 92 8.88 -7.69 18.18
N GLY A 93 9.20 -7.30 16.93
CA GLY A 93 10.40 -6.53 16.62
C GLY A 93 10.40 -5.13 17.24
N LYS A 94 9.24 -4.50 17.39
CA LYS A 94 9.10 -3.20 18.08
C LYS A 94 9.30 -3.34 19.58
N LEU A 95 8.63 -4.31 20.21
CA LEU A 95 8.79 -4.58 21.65
C LEU A 95 10.24 -4.92 21.99
N ALA A 96 10.91 -5.75 21.19
CA ALA A 96 12.31 -6.09 21.39
C ALA A 96 13.26 -4.88 21.28
N LYS A 97 12.97 -3.92 20.38
CA LYS A 97 13.71 -2.66 20.27
C LYS A 97 13.46 -1.77 21.49
N GLU A 98 12.21 -1.64 21.93
CA GLU A 98 11.83 -0.88 23.11
C GLU A 98 12.50 -1.43 24.38
N ASP A 99 12.47 -2.76 24.59
CA ASP A 99 13.15 -3.42 25.70
C ASP A 99 14.68 -3.21 25.65
N ALA A 100 15.28 -3.32 24.46
CA ALA A 100 16.71 -3.06 24.27
C ALA A 100 17.06 -1.59 24.57
N GLU A 101 16.21 -0.64 24.19
CA GLU A 101 16.38 0.78 24.48
C GLU A 101 16.24 1.08 25.98
N VAL A 102 15.26 0.48 26.67
CA VAL A 102 15.10 0.59 28.13
C VAL A 102 16.32 0.03 28.85
N LEU A 103 16.76 -1.18 28.50
CA LEU A 103 17.95 -1.80 29.09
C LEU A 103 19.22 -0.98 28.81
N ALA A 104 19.34 -0.39 27.62
CA ALA A 104 20.47 0.48 27.28
C ALA A 104 20.43 1.81 28.05
N ALA A 105 19.25 2.39 28.26
CA ALA A 105 19.06 3.58 29.07
C ALA A 105 19.38 3.32 30.55
N GLU A 106 18.91 2.20 31.10
CA GLU A 106 19.26 1.75 32.45
C GLU A 106 20.77 1.54 32.62
N ARG A 107 21.44 0.89 31.66
CA ARG A 107 22.90 0.73 31.69
C ARG A 107 23.62 2.09 31.71
N LYS A 108 23.22 3.03 30.84
CA LYS A 108 23.81 4.38 30.81
C LYS A 108 23.60 5.12 32.11
N LEU A 109 22.42 5.01 32.72
CA LEU A 109 22.12 5.62 34.01
C LEU A 109 23.00 5.01 35.10
N LEU A 110 23.10 3.69 35.18
CA LEU A 110 23.98 3.00 36.12
C LEU A 110 25.44 3.41 35.93
N GLU A 111 25.96 3.45 34.71
CA GLU A 111 27.33 3.92 34.41
C GLU A 111 27.56 5.36 34.89
N SER A 112 26.59 6.25 34.69
CA SER A 112 26.67 7.64 35.15
C SER A 112 26.66 7.75 36.68
N THR A 113 25.87 6.91 37.37
CA THR A 113 25.77 6.91 38.83
C THR A 113 26.96 6.24 39.51
N LEU A 114 27.57 5.22 38.88
CA LEU A 114 28.71 4.46 39.42
C LEU A 114 30.06 5.17 39.20
N GLY A 115 30.11 6.27 38.46
CA GLY A 115 31.14 7.30 38.61
C GLY A 115 32.60 6.82 38.47
N VAL A 116 32.92 5.98 37.47
CA VAL A 116 34.30 5.49 37.27
C VAL A 116 35.25 6.55 36.65
N ASN A 117 34.78 7.73 36.26
CA ASN A 117 35.65 8.80 35.76
C ASN A 117 35.28 10.19 36.32
N ARG A 118 35.42 10.38 37.63
CA ARG A 118 35.78 11.73 38.12
C ARG A 118 37.25 11.96 37.77
N GLN A 119 37.49 12.39 36.53
CA GLN A 119 38.75 13.06 36.21
C GLN A 119 38.83 14.29 37.11
N VAL A 120 39.72 14.23 38.09
CA VAL A 120 40.12 15.40 38.84
C VAL A 120 40.80 16.31 37.83
N ASP A 121 40.24 17.50 37.61
CA ASP A 121 40.80 18.48 36.68
C ASP A 121 42.22 18.84 37.12
N PHE A 122 43.21 18.22 36.48
CA PHE A 122 44.61 18.60 36.63
C PHE A 122 44.80 19.91 35.86
N ILE A 123 45.27 20.95 36.54
CA ILE A 123 45.52 22.26 35.93
C ILE A 123 46.60 22.09 34.85
N LYS A 124 46.19 22.11 33.58
CA LYS A 124 47.06 21.90 32.41
C LYS A 124 48.09 23.02 32.28
N SER A 125 49.33 22.64 32.03
CA SER A 125 50.46 23.57 31.86
C SER A 125 50.35 24.38 30.56
N VAL A 126 51.11 25.48 30.48
CA VAL A 126 51.11 26.40 29.31
C VAL A 126 51.52 25.67 28.02
N ASP A 127 52.43 24.70 28.11
CA ASP A 127 52.87 23.87 26.97
C ASP A 127 51.78 22.92 26.46
N GLU A 128 50.92 22.40 27.35
CA GLU A 128 49.76 21.61 26.95
C GLU A 128 48.71 22.46 26.23
N ARG A 129 48.51 23.71 26.63
CA ARG A 129 47.61 24.64 25.92
C ARG A 129 48.12 24.96 24.51
N ALA A 130 49.43 25.12 24.33
CA ALA A 130 50.04 25.33 23.02
C ALA A 130 49.89 24.09 22.11
N ARG A 131 50.03 22.88 22.66
CA ARG A 131 49.78 21.62 21.93
C ARG A 131 48.31 21.45 21.52
N LEU A 132 47.37 21.80 22.40
CA LEU A 132 45.93 21.74 22.13
C LEU A 132 45.50 22.74 21.04
N GLN A 133 46.11 23.92 20.98
CA GLN A 133 45.90 24.89 19.90
C GLN A 133 46.50 24.46 18.56
N LEU A 134 47.54 23.63 18.59
CA LEU A 134 48.11 23.04 17.37
C LEU A 134 47.22 21.90 16.85
N SER A 135 46.65 21.07 17.74
CA SER A 135 45.71 20.01 17.35
C SER A 135 44.37 20.53 16.84
N SER A 136 43.91 21.70 17.31
CA SER A 136 42.66 22.32 16.81
C SER A 136 42.77 22.86 15.38
N LYS A 137 43.98 22.95 14.82
CA LYS A 137 44.22 23.37 13.41
C LYS A 137 44.34 22.21 12.44
N ILE A 138 44.29 20.98 12.95
CA ILE A 138 44.22 19.77 12.15
C ILE A 138 42.72 19.45 12.06
N ASP A 139 42.19 19.25 10.85
CA ASP A 139 40.81 18.78 10.66
C ASP A 139 40.68 17.41 11.34
N LEU A 140 40.22 17.45 12.59
CA LEU A 140 39.92 16.30 13.44
C LEU A 140 38.55 15.71 13.12
N GLU A 141 37.89 16.19 12.06
CA GLU A 141 36.64 15.61 11.61
C GLU A 141 36.87 14.14 11.28
N THR A 142 36.41 13.30 12.19
CA THR A 142 36.51 11.86 12.03
C THR A 142 35.78 11.48 10.74
N THR A 143 36.25 10.46 10.04
CA THR A 143 35.58 9.95 8.83
C THR A 143 34.08 9.68 9.05
N ALA A 144 33.69 9.39 10.30
CA ALA A 144 32.31 9.24 10.75
C ALA A 144 31.47 10.54 10.74
N GLU A 145 32.06 11.70 11.03
CA GLU A 145 31.34 12.99 11.02
C GLU A 145 31.05 13.44 9.59
N LYS A 146 32.05 13.32 8.69
CA LYS A 146 31.87 13.57 7.25
C LYS A 146 30.84 12.63 6.63
N ALA A 147 30.81 11.37 7.06
CA ALA A 147 29.80 10.41 6.61
C ALA A 147 28.38 10.79 7.08
N LYS A 148 28.21 11.28 8.31
CA LYS A 148 26.90 11.77 8.81
C LYS A 148 26.43 13.01 8.07
N GLU A 149 27.34 13.93 7.77
CA GLU A 149 27.00 15.15 7.04
C GLU A 149 26.60 14.84 5.59
N MET A 150 27.36 13.95 4.94
CA MET A 150 27.02 13.43 3.63
C MET A 150 25.71 12.64 3.63
N GLN A 151 25.39 11.91 4.70
CA GLN A 151 24.11 11.24 4.86
C GLN A 151 22.94 12.23 4.96
N ARG A 152 23.16 13.38 5.62
CA ARG A 152 22.15 14.44 5.73
C ARG A 152 21.89 15.15 4.40
N THR A 153 22.93 15.39 3.60
CA THR A 153 22.82 16.19 2.37
C THR A 153 22.56 15.36 1.12
N SER A 154 22.99 14.09 1.10
CA SER A 154 23.07 13.26 -0.10
C SER A 154 22.10 12.08 -0.02
N PHE A 155 20.81 12.37 0.18
CA PHE A 155 19.71 11.39 0.22
C PHE A 155 19.67 10.45 -1.00
N TRP A 156 20.11 10.91 -2.17
CA TRP A 156 20.08 10.16 -3.43
C TRP A 156 21.18 9.09 -3.56
N VAL A 157 22.12 9.03 -2.62
CA VAL A 157 23.15 7.98 -2.60
C VAL A 157 22.54 6.74 -1.94
N PRO A 158 22.55 5.55 -2.59
CA PRO A 158 21.85 4.36 -2.08
C PRO A 158 22.20 3.91 -0.65
N GLY A 159 23.36 4.27 -0.11
CA GLY A 159 23.75 3.99 1.29
C GLY A 159 23.27 5.02 2.32
N PHE A 160 22.72 6.15 1.87
CA PHE A 160 22.31 7.28 2.70
C PHE A 160 20.82 7.61 2.57
N THR A 161 20.06 6.78 1.86
CA THR A 161 18.60 6.90 1.83
C THR A 161 18.04 6.61 3.23
N PRO A 162 17.26 7.53 3.85
CA PRO A 162 16.55 7.28 5.08
C PRO A 162 15.56 6.15 4.81
N SER A 163 15.80 5.01 5.45
CA SER A 163 14.86 3.90 5.45
C SER A 163 13.71 4.28 6.38
N ALA A 164 12.54 4.58 5.80
CA ALA A 164 11.33 4.72 6.61
C ALA A 164 10.93 3.32 7.09
N GLU A 165 10.80 3.15 8.41
CA GLU A 165 10.24 1.91 8.94
C GLU A 165 8.81 1.76 8.42
N VAL A 166 8.57 0.71 7.63
CA VAL A 166 7.24 0.41 7.10
C VAL A 166 6.38 -0.06 8.26
N VAL A 167 5.60 0.83 8.86
CA VAL A 167 4.61 0.48 9.88
C VAL A 167 3.41 -0.14 9.20
N LEU A 168 3.27 -1.46 9.30
CA LEU A 168 2.08 -2.18 8.88
C LEU A 168 0.94 -1.81 9.83
N ALA A 169 -0.19 -1.43 9.25
CA ALA A 169 -1.43 -1.30 10.01
C ALA A 169 -1.95 -2.70 10.37
N LYS A 170 -2.74 -2.78 11.45
CA LYS A 170 -3.38 -4.04 11.86
C LYS A 170 -4.21 -4.60 10.68
N PRO A 171 -3.91 -5.80 10.17
CA PRO A 171 -4.63 -6.37 9.03
C PRO A 171 -6.09 -6.67 9.36
N ASP A 172 -6.96 -6.58 8.35
CA ASP A 172 -8.36 -6.99 8.45
C ASP A 172 -8.50 -8.52 8.40
N GLU A 173 -9.25 -9.11 9.32
CA GLU A 173 -9.44 -10.58 9.40
C GLU A 173 -10.52 -11.12 8.45
N PHE A 174 -11.36 -10.25 7.89
CA PHE A 174 -12.53 -10.65 7.10
C PHE A 174 -12.23 -10.64 5.60
N THR A 175 -12.67 -11.70 4.92
CA THR A 175 -12.73 -11.73 3.46
C THR A 175 -13.77 -10.74 2.93
N LYS A 176 -13.48 -10.12 1.79
CA LYS A 176 -14.27 -9.07 1.15
C LYS A 176 -14.84 -9.54 -0.20
N ASP A 177 -15.99 -9.03 -0.57
CA ASP A 177 -16.57 -9.21 -1.90
C ASP A 177 -15.73 -8.42 -2.93
N PRO A 178 -15.25 -9.05 -4.03
CA PRO A 178 -14.37 -8.40 -5.00
C PRO A 178 -14.99 -7.18 -5.69
N MET A 179 -16.31 -7.11 -5.82
CA MET A 179 -16.98 -5.96 -6.45
C MET A 179 -17.44 -4.90 -5.47
N SER A 180 -17.95 -5.29 -4.29
CA SER A 180 -18.51 -4.34 -3.33
C SER A 180 -17.56 -3.89 -2.24
N GLY A 181 -16.44 -4.61 -2.02
CA GLY A 181 -15.49 -4.36 -0.93
C GLY A 181 -16.05 -4.64 0.47
N LYS A 182 -17.29 -5.09 0.60
CA LYS A 182 -17.93 -5.42 1.88
C LYS A 182 -17.50 -6.79 2.37
N ALA A 183 -17.53 -7.00 3.69
CA ALA A 183 -17.23 -8.31 4.27
C ALA A 183 -18.19 -9.38 3.74
N LEU A 184 -17.63 -10.49 3.27
CA LEU A 184 -18.36 -11.59 2.64
C LEU A 184 -17.89 -12.92 3.20
N LYS A 185 -18.83 -13.70 3.76
CA LYS A 185 -18.60 -15.08 4.19
C LYS A 185 -19.21 -16.05 3.19
N LEU A 186 -18.63 -17.25 3.09
CA LEU A 186 -19.10 -18.30 2.17
C LEU A 186 -20.59 -18.63 2.33
N LYS A 187 -21.08 -18.68 3.58
CA LYS A 187 -22.49 -18.97 3.92
C LYS A 187 -23.48 -17.92 3.43
N GLN A 188 -23.00 -16.71 3.13
CA GLN A 188 -23.84 -15.61 2.64
C GLN A 188 -24.03 -15.65 1.12
N LEU A 189 -23.28 -16.50 0.41
CA LEU A 189 -23.48 -16.72 -1.02
C LEU A 189 -24.75 -17.55 -1.24
N MET A 190 -25.62 -17.05 -2.11
CA MET A 190 -26.90 -17.70 -2.42
C MET A 190 -26.79 -18.41 -3.77
N PRO A 191 -27.12 -19.71 -3.86
CA PRO A 191 -27.22 -20.39 -5.15
C PRO A 191 -28.41 -19.85 -5.95
N VAL A 192 -28.22 -19.70 -7.26
CA VAL A 192 -29.20 -19.14 -8.18
C VAL A 192 -29.28 -19.99 -9.44
N HIS A 193 -30.49 -20.23 -9.95
CA HIS A 193 -30.73 -20.80 -11.27
C HIS A 193 -31.01 -19.71 -12.29
N LEU A 194 -30.27 -19.72 -13.40
CA LEU A 194 -30.37 -18.72 -14.47
C LEU A 194 -31.17 -19.29 -15.63
N LYS A 195 -32.45 -18.92 -15.72
CA LYS A 195 -33.29 -19.28 -16.87
C LYS A 195 -32.90 -18.46 -18.09
N ARG A 196 -32.49 -19.12 -19.18
CA ARG A 196 -32.19 -18.49 -20.47
C ARG A 196 -33.38 -18.53 -21.42
N SER A 197 -33.43 -17.58 -22.34
CA SER A 197 -34.42 -17.60 -23.42
C SER A 197 -34.07 -18.64 -24.47
N ASP A 198 -35.08 -19.38 -24.95
CA ASP A 198 -34.96 -20.31 -26.08
C ASP A 198 -34.83 -19.58 -27.43
N LYS A 199 -35.19 -18.29 -27.48
CA LYS A 199 -35.09 -17.47 -28.69
C LYS A 199 -33.73 -16.78 -28.71
N GLU A 200 -32.82 -17.25 -29.57
CA GLU A 200 -31.55 -16.59 -29.83
C GLU A 200 -31.79 -15.25 -30.54
N THR A 201 -31.74 -14.15 -29.81
CA THR A 201 -31.63 -12.83 -30.44
C THR A 201 -30.17 -12.59 -30.78
N LYS A 202 -29.82 -12.61 -32.07
CA LYS A 202 -28.48 -12.29 -32.59
C LYS A 202 -27.35 -13.22 -32.10
N GLY A 203 -27.63 -14.50 -31.88
CA GLY A 203 -26.62 -15.51 -31.49
C GLY A 203 -26.17 -15.45 -30.02
N GLU A 204 -26.80 -14.61 -29.20
CA GLU A 204 -26.54 -14.52 -27.76
C GLU A 204 -27.77 -14.98 -26.96
N SER A 205 -27.59 -15.98 -26.10
CA SER A 205 -28.65 -16.46 -25.21
C SER A 205 -28.83 -15.48 -24.03
N VAL A 206 -29.94 -14.73 -24.04
CA VAL A 206 -30.24 -13.75 -23.01
C VAL A 206 -30.76 -14.46 -21.75
N VAL A 207 -30.20 -14.12 -20.59
CA VAL A 207 -30.71 -14.58 -19.29
C VAL A 207 -31.97 -13.79 -18.95
N MET A 208 -33.09 -14.50 -18.79
CA MET A 208 -34.42 -13.93 -18.56
C MET A 208 -34.69 -13.68 -17.08
N CYS A 209 -34.30 -14.63 -16.22
CA CYS A 209 -34.59 -14.56 -14.79
C CYS A 209 -33.59 -15.36 -13.97
N ALA A 210 -33.30 -14.86 -12.77
CA ALA A 210 -32.59 -15.55 -11.70
C ALA A 210 -33.61 -16.02 -10.66
N VAL A 211 -33.75 -17.33 -10.50
CA VAL A 211 -34.65 -17.93 -9.51
C VAL A 211 -33.81 -18.65 -8.48
N ARG A 212 -34.07 -18.38 -7.20
CA ARG A 212 -33.49 -19.18 -6.12
C ARG A 212 -34.13 -20.57 -6.16
N PRO A 213 -33.36 -21.67 -6.18
CA PRO A 213 -33.94 -23.00 -6.03
C PRO A 213 -34.75 -23.04 -4.74
N LEU A 214 -36.01 -23.45 -4.85
CA LEU A 214 -36.79 -23.86 -3.69
C LEU A 214 -36.16 -25.17 -3.22
N SER A 215 -35.51 -25.11 -2.06
CA SER A 215 -35.03 -26.28 -1.32
C SER A 215 -36.20 -27.06 -0.74
#